data_AF-A0A9P6L888-F1
#
_entry.id   AF-A0A9P6L888-F1
#
_cell.length_a   1.000
_cell.length_b   1.000
_cell.length_c   1.000
_cell.angle_alpha   90.00
_cell.angle_beta   90.00
_cell.angle_gamma   90.00
#
_symmetry.space_group_name_H-M   'P 1'
#
loop_
_entity.id
_entity.type
_entity.pdbx_description
1 polymer ?
#
loop_
_entity_poly.entity_id
_entity_poly.type
_entity_poly.pdbx_seq_one_letter_code
_entity_poly.pdbx_strand_id
1 'polypeptide(L)'
;MFREEDLVPPPGTRSHAKKKPASYIPRPKNAFIIFRTMYSKWNSMLPRAQDPGNPHAQLAITDHRALSKAAGDAWRRMTEEQKAPYKELADADKAQHKINYPDYKYSP
;
A
#
# COMPACT_ATOMS: atom_id res chain seq x y z
N MET A 1 43.54 -2.28 -14.90
CA MET A 1 42.60 -2.87 -15.87
C MET A 1 41.44 -3.51 -15.12
N PHE A 2 40.31 -2.80 -15.03
CA PHE A 2 38.99 -3.36 -14.79
C PHE A 2 38.08 -2.67 -15.81
N ARG A 3 37.39 -3.46 -16.64
CA ARG A 3 36.68 -3.02 -17.86
C ARG A 3 35.31 -2.41 -17.51
N GLU A 4 34.89 -1.42 -18.29
CA GLU A 4 33.62 -0.68 -18.19
C GLU A 4 32.34 -1.49 -18.50
N GLU A 5 32.41 -2.83 -18.62
CA GLU A 5 31.28 -3.65 -19.12
C GLU A 5 30.42 -4.33 -18.03
N ASP A 6 30.69 -4.13 -16.73
CA ASP A 6 30.16 -5.05 -15.71
C ASP A 6 28.93 -4.62 -14.89
N LEU A 7 28.26 -3.47 -15.11
CA LEU A 7 27.09 -3.14 -14.27
C LEU A 7 25.92 -2.51 -15.04
N VAL A 8 25.44 -3.24 -16.04
CA VAL A 8 24.08 -3.05 -16.60
C VAL A 8 23.07 -3.18 -15.46
N PRO A 9 22.18 -2.19 -15.21
CA PRO A 9 21.19 -2.30 -14.15
C PRO A 9 20.25 -3.49 -14.43
N PRO A 10 19.89 -4.29 -13.42
CA PRO A 10 19.04 -5.46 -13.62
C PRO A 10 17.71 -5.02 -14.24
N PRO A 11 17.12 -5.80 -15.17
CA PRO A 11 15.86 -5.45 -15.80
C PRO A 11 14.80 -5.27 -14.71
N GLY A 12 14.28 -4.04 -14.61
CA GLY A 12 13.31 -3.64 -13.60
C GLY A 12 12.19 -4.67 -13.51
N THR A 13 11.81 -5.01 -12.28
CA THR A 13 10.67 -5.88 -12.02
C THR A 13 9.48 -5.33 -12.77
N ARG A 14 9.08 -6.03 -13.85
CA ARG A 14 7.93 -5.63 -14.65
C ARG A 14 6.76 -5.53 -13.69
N SER A 15 6.24 -4.33 -13.49
CA SER A 15 4.96 -4.20 -12.83
C SER A 15 3.96 -4.92 -13.76
N HIS A 16 3.38 -6.02 -13.29
CA HIS A 16 2.36 -6.76 -14.03
C HIS A 16 1.05 -5.96 -14.15
N ALA A 17 1.04 -4.68 -13.76
CA ALA A 17 -0.09 -3.80 -13.93
C ALA A 17 -0.28 -3.51 -15.42
N LYS A 18 -1.18 -4.25 -16.07
CA LYS A 18 -1.74 -3.85 -17.37
C LYS A 18 -2.17 -2.39 -17.26
N LYS A 19 -1.68 -1.54 -18.17
CA LYS A 19 -2.12 -0.14 -18.27
C LYS A 19 -3.63 -0.14 -18.44
N LYS A 20 -4.33 0.44 -17.48
CA LYS A 20 -5.80 0.52 -17.52
C LYS A 20 -6.21 1.65 -18.47
N PRO A 21 -7.34 1.51 -19.20
CA PRO A 21 -7.82 2.57 -20.07
C PRO A 21 -8.17 3.83 -19.26
N ALA A 22 -8.16 4.99 -19.89
CA ALA A 22 -8.47 6.26 -19.23
C ALA A 22 -9.89 6.30 -18.64
N SER A 23 -10.83 5.51 -19.17
CA SER A 23 -12.20 5.34 -18.66
C SER A 23 -12.32 4.35 -17.49
N TYR A 24 -11.20 3.79 -17.00
CA TYR A 24 -11.24 2.83 -15.92
C TYR A 24 -11.65 3.48 -14.59
N ILE A 25 -12.78 3.03 -14.06
CA ILE A 25 -13.25 3.42 -12.74
C ILE A 25 -12.59 2.48 -11.70
N PRO A 26 -11.76 3.02 -10.78
CA PRO A 26 -11.14 2.22 -9.73
C PRO A 26 -12.16 1.74 -8.71
N ARG A 27 -11.92 0.60 -8.09
CA ARG A 27 -12.80 0.06 -7.06
C ARG A 27 -12.81 1.00 -5.83
N PRO A 28 -13.95 1.14 -5.13
CA PRO A 28 -13.95 1.80 -3.84
C PRO A 28 -13.04 1.06 -2.86
N LYS A 29 -12.35 1.81 -1.99
CA LYS A 29 -11.41 1.28 -1.02
C LYS A 29 -12.17 0.67 0.15
N ASN A 30 -11.85 -0.57 0.49
CA ASN A 30 -12.33 -1.16 1.73
C ASN A 30 -11.51 -0.68 2.94
N ALA A 31 -12.00 -0.99 4.15
CA ALA A 31 -11.38 -0.56 5.41
C ALA A 31 -9.89 -0.96 5.52
N PHE A 32 -9.55 -2.19 5.11
CA PHE A 32 -8.17 -2.66 5.14
C PHE A 32 -7.27 -1.93 4.13
N ILE A 33 -7.77 -1.59 2.93
CA ILE A 33 -7.01 -0.82 1.94
C ILE A 33 -6.71 0.60 2.45
N ILE A 34 -7.68 1.22 3.13
CA ILE A 34 -7.49 2.52 3.78
C ILE A 34 -6.43 2.39 4.89
N PHE A 35 -6.58 1.41 5.79
CA PHE A 35 -5.62 1.13 6.85
C PHE A 35 -4.20 0.88 6.31
N ARG A 36 -4.04 0.00 5.30
CA ARG A 36 -2.73 -0.32 4.71
C ARG A 36 -2.09 0.91 4.07
N THR A 37 -2.88 1.81 3.50
CA THR A 37 -2.38 3.09 2.96
C THR A 37 -1.80 3.96 4.07
N MET A 38 -2.51 4.07 5.20
CA MET A 38 -2.02 4.79 6.38
C MET A 38 -0.79 4.11 7.00
N TYR A 39 -0.80 2.78 7.12
CA TYR A 39 0.32 2.00 7.61
C TYR A 39 1.57 2.18 6.75
N SER A 40 1.41 2.23 5.43
CA SER A 40 2.52 2.50 4.50
C SER A 40 3.09 3.90 4.67
N LYS A 41 2.22 4.90 4.90
CA LYS A 41 2.63 6.28 5.20
C LYS A 41 3.39 6.35 6.51
N TRP A 42 2.91 5.70 7.57
CA TRP A 42 3.63 5.60 8.84
C TRP A 42 4.99 4.92 8.68
N ASN A 43 5.06 3.80 7.98
CA ASN A 43 6.32 3.10 7.70
C ASN A 43 7.32 3.99 6.91
N SER A 44 6.83 4.87 6.03
CA SER A 44 7.70 5.80 5.29
C SER A 44 8.33 6.90 6.15
N MET A 45 7.79 7.14 7.35
CA MET A 45 8.34 8.09 8.32
C MET A 45 9.41 7.46 9.22
N LEU A 46 9.56 6.12 9.19
CA LEU A 46 10.59 5.43 9.95
C LEU A 46 11.98 5.61 9.28
N PRO A 47 13.06 5.64 10.08
CA PRO A 47 14.41 5.67 9.55
C PRO A 47 14.68 4.41 8.72
N ARG A 48 15.46 4.57 7.64
CA ARG A 48 15.92 3.44 6.84
C ARG A 48 17.19 2.88 7.47
N ALA A 49 17.49 1.61 7.22
CA ALA A 49 18.70 0.93 7.73
C ALA A 49 20.04 1.64 7.38
N GLN A 50 20.01 2.59 6.45
CA GLN A 50 21.17 3.40 6.03
C GLN A 50 21.36 4.66 6.90
N ASP A 51 20.47 4.92 7.86
CA ASP A 51 20.51 6.07 8.78
C ASP A 51 21.00 5.60 10.16
N PRO A 52 22.28 5.85 10.53
CA PRO A 52 22.93 5.27 11.71
C PRO A 52 22.52 5.91 13.05
N GLY A 53 21.50 6.78 13.09
CA GLY A 53 21.17 7.60 14.26
C GLY A 53 20.69 6.84 15.51
N ASN A 54 20.19 5.60 15.39
CA ASN A 54 19.76 4.79 16.53
C ASN A 54 19.58 3.28 16.17
N PRO A 55 20.44 2.36 16.67
CA PRO A 55 20.36 0.92 16.36
C PRO A 55 19.13 0.22 16.96
N HIS A 56 18.41 0.86 17.88
CA HIS A 56 17.18 0.34 18.48
C HIS A 56 15.91 0.92 17.86
N ALA A 57 16.02 1.87 16.92
CA ALA A 57 14.85 2.41 16.22
C ALA A 57 14.25 1.37 15.28
N GLN A 58 12.92 1.32 15.23
CA GLN A 58 12.21 0.45 14.30
C GLN A 58 12.45 0.95 12.87
N LEU A 59 13.04 0.11 12.02
CA LEU A 59 13.42 0.48 10.66
C LEU A 59 12.23 0.36 9.70
N ALA A 60 12.18 1.26 8.73
CA ALA A 60 11.21 1.20 7.64
C ALA A 60 11.31 -0.12 6.88
N ILE A 61 10.18 -0.82 6.72
CA ILE A 61 10.06 -2.01 5.87
C ILE A 61 10.12 -1.56 4.41
N THR A 62 11.18 -1.93 3.69
CA THR A 62 11.39 -1.57 2.29
C THR A 62 10.67 -2.50 1.32
N ASP A 63 10.56 -3.79 1.66
CA ASP A 63 9.83 -4.76 0.85
C ASP A 63 8.30 -4.62 1.03
N HIS A 64 7.62 -4.27 -0.07
CA HIS A 64 6.17 -4.16 -0.11
C HIS A 64 5.43 -5.45 0.28
N ARG A 65 6.02 -6.64 0.05
CA ARG A 65 5.43 -7.92 0.47
C ARG A 65 5.47 -8.04 1.99
N ALA A 66 6.62 -7.80 2.60
CA ALA A 66 6.79 -7.77 4.05
C ALA A 66 5.90 -6.71 4.70
N LEU A 67 5.80 -5.52 4.10
CA LEU A 67 4.93 -4.44 4.59
C LEU A 67 3.46 -4.86 4.60
N SER A 68 3.00 -5.51 3.54
CA SER A 68 1.62 -5.98 3.43
C SER A 68 1.31 -7.09 4.42
N LYS A 69 2.29 -7.98 4.69
CA LYS A 69 2.19 -9.00 5.73
C LYS A 69 2.08 -8.37 7.12
N ALA A 70 2.98 -7.44 7.45
CA ALA A 70 2.98 -6.73 8.72
C ALA A 70 1.67 -5.94 8.94
N ALA A 71 1.18 -5.25 7.91
CA ALA A 71 -0.10 -4.56 7.96
C ALA A 71 -1.27 -5.55 8.17
N GLY A 72 -1.27 -6.70 7.49
CA GLY A 72 -2.27 -7.73 7.69
C GLY A 72 -2.30 -8.27 9.13
N ASP A 73 -1.13 -8.52 9.71
CA ASP A 73 -1.03 -9.00 11.08
C ASP A 73 -1.39 -7.92 12.11
N ALA A 74 -1.04 -6.66 11.86
CA ALA A 74 -1.48 -5.53 12.68
C ALA A 74 -3.00 -5.38 12.64
N TRP A 75 -3.61 -5.41 11.46
CA TRP A 75 -5.05 -5.32 11.28
C TRP A 75 -5.82 -6.43 12.00
N ARG A 76 -5.33 -7.67 11.95
CA ARG A 76 -5.95 -8.80 12.67
C ARG A 76 -5.90 -8.63 14.19
N ARG A 77 -4.86 -7.98 14.71
CA ARG A 77 -4.67 -7.73 16.14
C ARG A 77 -5.46 -6.52 16.65
N MET A 78 -5.93 -5.65 15.76
CA MET A 78 -6.75 -4.51 16.15
C MET A 78 -8.13 -4.95 16.66
N THR A 79 -8.63 -4.23 17.67
CA THR A 79 -9.99 -4.40 18.17
C THR A 79 -11.02 -3.82 17.19
N GLU A 80 -12.29 -4.12 17.38
CA GLU A 80 -13.34 -3.60 16.50
C GLU A 80 -13.50 -2.09 16.62
N GLU A 81 -13.27 -1.51 17.79
CA GLU A 81 -13.25 -0.07 18.04
C GLU A 81 -12.10 0.60 17.28
N GLN A 82 -10.93 -0.03 17.25
CA GLN A 82 -9.79 0.47 16.48
C GLN A 82 -10.03 0.37 14.97
N LYS A 83 -10.81 -0.62 14.51
CA LYS A 83 -11.20 -0.78 13.10
C LYS A 83 -12.36 0.12 12.68
N ALA A 84 -13.21 0.54 13.62
CA ALA A 84 -14.40 1.35 13.39
C ALA A 84 -14.15 2.57 12.49
N PRO A 85 -13.17 3.45 12.76
CA PRO A 85 -12.94 4.62 11.90
C PRO A 85 -12.60 4.24 10.45
N TYR A 86 -11.91 3.11 10.24
CA TYR A 86 -11.57 2.63 8.89
C TYR A 86 -12.79 2.03 8.18
N LYS A 87 -13.73 1.43 8.93
CA LYS A 87 -15.01 0.94 8.40
C LYS A 87 -15.89 2.11 7.97
N GLU A 88 -16.02 3.13 8.81
CA GLU A 88 -16.78 4.35 8.51
C GLU A 88 -16.24 5.04 7.25
N LEU A 89 -14.91 5.18 7.14
CA LEU A 89 -14.28 5.75 5.94
C LEU A 89 -14.52 4.89 4.69
N ALA A 90 -14.52 3.56 4.82
CA ALA A 90 -14.79 2.67 3.71
C ALA A 90 -16.26 2.73 3.26
N ASP A 91 -17.19 2.86 4.20
CA ASP A 91 -18.62 3.03 3.92
C ASP A 91 -18.88 4.37 3.24
N ALA A 92 -18.20 5.44 3.69
CA ALA A 92 -18.23 6.75 3.04
C ALA A 92 -17.66 6.69 1.60
N ASP A 93 -16.50 6.07 1.40
CA ASP A 93 -15.89 5.91 0.07
C ASP A 93 -16.79 5.09 -0.87
N LYS A 94 -17.42 4.03 -0.35
CA LYS A 94 -18.40 3.21 -1.08
C LYS A 94 -19.65 4.01 -1.45
N ALA A 95 -20.19 4.80 -0.52
CA ALA A 95 -21.35 5.65 -0.76
C ALA A 95 -21.03 6.72 -1.82
N GLN A 96 -19.89 7.41 -1.68
CA GLN A 96 -19.45 8.42 -2.63
C GLN A 96 -19.21 7.81 -4.02
N HIS A 97 -18.59 6.63 -4.08
CA HIS A 97 -18.38 5.92 -5.34
C HIS A 97 -19.71 5.54 -6.01
N LYS A 98 -20.71 5.13 -5.24
CA LYS A 98 -22.05 4.82 -5.78
C LYS A 98 -22.75 6.06 -6.32
N ILE A 99 -22.56 7.23 -5.68
CA ILE A 99 -23.11 8.51 -6.16
C ILE A 99 -22.41 8.94 -7.46
N ASN A 100 -21.07 8.87 -7.49
CA ASN A 100 -20.28 9.31 -8.64
C ASN A 100 -20.39 8.35 -9.84
N TYR A 101 -20.60 7.06 -9.58
CA TYR A 101 -20.64 6.01 -10.58
C TYR A 101 -21.82 5.05 -10.30
N PRO A 102 -23.07 5.49 -10.54
CA PRO A 102 -24.26 4.71 -10.24
C PRO A 102 -24.34 3.39 -11.04
N ASP A 103 -23.83 3.40 -12.28
CA ASP A 103 -23.79 2.24 -13.17
C ASP A 103 -22.54 1.36 -12.98
N TYR A 104 -21.70 1.67 -11.98
CA TYR A 104 -20.49 0.89 -11.75
C TYR A 104 -20.82 -0.54 -11.35
N LYS A 105 -20.33 -1.49 -12.16
CA LYS A 105 -20.36 -2.92 -11.87
C LYS A 105 -18.94 -3.47 -11.86
N TYR A 106 -18.61 -4.20 -10.79
CA TYR A 106 -17.31 -4.85 -10.68
C TYR A 106 -17.20 -5.99 -11.70
N SER A 107 -16.22 -5.91 -12.61
CA SER A 107 -15.81 -6.97 -13.52
C SER A 107 -14.37 -7.40 -13.18
N PRO A 108 -14.16 -8.62 -12.65
CA PRO A 108 -12.83 -9.14 -12.30
C PRO A 108 -11.92 -9.32 -13.53
#